data_AF-B7P2C8-F1
#
_entry.id   AF-B7P2C8-F1
#
_cell.length_a   1.000
_cell.length_b   1.000
_cell.length_c   1.000
_cell.angle_alpha   90.00
_cell.angle_beta   90.00
_cell.angle_gamma   90.00
#
_symmetry.space_group_name_H-M   'P 1'
#
loop_
_entity.id
_entity.type
_entity.pdbx_description
1 polymer ?
#
loop_
_entity_poly.entity_id
_entity_poly.type
_entity_poly.pdbx_seq_one_letter_code
_entity_poly.pdbx_strand_id
1 'polypeptide(L)'
;MRRSTSMSALHAFLLALAASLGGLCGAKTLATGGTPPRVILILVDGVRWDYLDEPQLPGFTALARDGVKAKYVVPIMPANSYPNWYSIVTGESVRKLTLPNPEVFLGSEPTLCPF
;
A
#
# COMPACT_ATOMS: atom_id res chain seq x y z
N MET A 1 73.92 -2.20 11.90
CA MET A 1 72.71 -1.42 12.28
C MET A 1 71.56 -1.78 11.34
N ARG A 2 70.72 -2.75 11.72
CA ARG A 2 69.57 -3.22 10.93
C ARG A 2 68.34 -2.44 11.41
N ARG A 3 67.99 -1.32 10.76
CA ARG A 3 66.82 -0.52 11.14
C ARG A 3 65.57 -1.38 10.95
N SER A 4 64.81 -1.54 12.04
CA SER A 4 63.59 -2.34 12.13
C SER A 4 62.48 -1.73 11.28
N THR A 5 62.44 -2.04 9.99
CA THR A 5 61.36 -1.63 9.06
C THR A 5 60.07 -2.42 9.29
N SER A 6 60.13 -3.50 10.07
CA SER A 6 58.98 -4.35 10.42
C SER A 6 57.99 -3.65 11.35
N MET A 7 58.46 -2.80 12.26
CA MET A 7 57.55 -2.15 13.22
C MET A 7 56.78 -0.98 12.62
N SER A 8 57.36 -0.26 11.65
CA SER A 8 56.69 0.81 10.91
C SER A 8 55.63 0.28 9.94
N ALA A 9 55.89 -0.87 9.29
CA ALA A 9 54.92 -1.53 8.43
C ALA A 9 53.72 -2.09 9.22
N LEU A 10 53.97 -2.61 10.42
CA LEU A 10 52.91 -3.12 11.29
C LEU A 10 52.00 -2.00 11.82
N HIS A 11 52.57 -0.85 12.21
CA HIS A 11 51.76 0.31 12.63
C HIS A 11 50.93 0.87 11.47
N ALA A 12 51.49 0.95 10.26
CA ALA A 12 50.75 1.38 9.08
C ALA A 12 49.60 0.43 8.75
N PHE A 13 49.81 -0.88 8.89
CA PHE A 13 48.78 -1.89 8.65
C PHE A 13 47.67 -1.86 9.71
N LEU A 14 48.03 -1.67 10.99
CA LEU A 14 47.05 -1.55 12.09
C LEU A 14 46.21 -0.27 11.98
N LEU A 15 46.80 0.85 11.57
CA LEU A 15 46.07 2.11 11.32
C LEU A 15 45.13 2.00 10.11
N ALA A 16 45.54 1.30 9.05
CA ALA A 16 44.69 1.05 7.89
C ALA A 16 43.49 0.14 8.24
N LEU A 17 43.70 -0.87 9.08
CA LEU A 17 42.64 -1.75 9.55
C LEU A 17 41.62 -0.99 10.42
N ALA A 18 42.08 -0.15 11.35
CA ALA A 18 41.20 0.68 12.18
C ALA A 18 40.34 1.67 11.37
N ALA A 19 40.89 2.25 10.28
CA ALA A 19 40.15 3.12 9.38
C ALA A 19 39.06 2.38 8.58
N SER A 20 39.27 1.11 8.25
CA SER A 20 38.27 0.28 7.54
C SER A 20 37.11 -0.20 8.42
N LEU A 21 37.32 -0.30 9.75
CA LEU A 21 36.28 -0.66 10.72
C LEU A 21 35.44 0.53 11.21
N GLY A 22 35.95 1.77 11.12
CA GLY A 22 35.23 2.99 11.52
C GLY A 22 34.24 3.54 10.47
N GLY A 23 34.25 3.00 9.24
CA GLY A 23 33.51 3.55 8.11
C GLY A 23 32.05 3.09 7.95
N LEU A 24 31.54 2.17 8.77
CA LEU A 24 30.29 1.45 8.46
C LEU A 24 29.05 1.79 9.31
N CYS A 25 29.10 2.73 10.26
CA CYS A 25 27.89 3.02 11.05
C CYS A 25 27.76 4.51 11.40
N GLY A 26 27.80 5.36 10.38
CA GLY A 26 27.25 6.70 10.42
C GLY A 26 25.99 6.77 9.56
N ALA A 27 24.96 5.99 9.89
CA ALA A 27 23.65 6.19 9.28
C ALA A 27 23.13 7.56 9.70
N LYS A 28 23.41 8.59 8.88
CA LYS A 28 22.64 9.83 8.93
C LYS A 28 21.22 9.44 8.53
N THR A 29 20.37 9.20 9.51
CA THR A 29 18.93 9.25 9.32
C THR A 29 18.63 10.67 8.86
N LEU A 30 18.61 10.91 7.55
CA LEU A 30 17.93 12.06 6.99
C LEU A 30 16.46 11.86 7.38
N ALA A 31 16.07 12.48 8.49
CA ALA A 31 14.67 12.69 8.77
C ALA A 31 14.16 13.60 7.64
N THR A 32 13.59 12.98 6.61
CA THR A 32 12.88 13.67 5.55
C THR A 32 11.71 14.36 6.23
N GLY A 33 11.87 15.64 6.57
CA GLY A 33 10.82 16.52 7.08
C GLY A 33 9.78 16.85 6.02
N GLY A 34 9.35 15.84 5.26
CA GLY A 34 8.28 15.94 4.29
C GLY A 34 6.93 15.75 4.98
N THR A 35 5.94 16.52 4.54
CA THR A 35 4.53 16.27 4.88
C THR A 35 4.21 14.80 4.59
N PRO A 36 3.56 14.07 5.52
CA PRO A 36 3.19 12.70 5.27
C PRO A 36 2.35 12.59 3.99
N PRO A 37 2.52 11.52 3.20
CA PRO A 37 1.72 11.31 1.99
C PRO A 37 0.23 11.34 2.36
N ARG A 38 -0.56 12.08 1.57
CA ARG A 38 -2.01 12.19 1.77
C ARG A 38 -2.70 11.13 0.92
N VAL A 39 -3.73 10.51 1.48
CA VAL A 39 -4.57 9.53 0.78
C VAL A 39 -5.90 10.17 0.44
N ILE A 40 -6.30 10.06 -0.83
CA ILE A 40 -7.64 10.43 -1.30
C ILE A 40 -8.31 9.14 -1.77
N LEU A 41 -9.45 8.82 -1.17
CA LEU A 41 -10.29 7.70 -1.60
C LEU A 41 -11.42 8.24 -2.48
N ILE A 42 -11.46 7.80 -3.74
CA ILE A 42 -12.52 8.15 -4.70
C ILE A 42 -13.38 6.90 -4.90
N LEU A 43 -14.64 6.96 -4.46
CA LEU A 43 -15.63 5.90 -4.68
C LEU A 43 -16.48 6.27 -5.89
N VAL A 44 -16.55 5.38 -6.88
CA VAL A 44 -17.39 5.56 -8.08
C VAL A 44 -18.41 4.44 -8.12
N ASP A 45 -19.69 4.78 -8.09
CA ASP A 45 -20.77 3.80 -8.02
C ASP A 45 -21.11 3.20 -9.40
N GLY A 46 -21.52 1.94 -9.41
CA GLY A 46 -21.99 1.25 -10.62
C GLY A 46 -20.94 1.07 -11.72
N VAL A 47 -19.65 1.24 -11.42
CA VAL A 47 -18.57 1.04 -12.40
C VAL A 47 -18.21 -0.44 -12.47
N ARG A 48 -18.56 -1.07 -13.59
CA ARG A 48 -18.14 -2.44 -13.88
C ARG A 48 -16.67 -2.45 -14.32
N TRP A 49 -15.98 -3.56 -14.06
CA TRP A 49 -14.53 -3.71 -14.26
C TRP A 49 -14.05 -3.46 -15.71
N ASP A 50 -14.92 -3.69 -16.70
CA ASP A 50 -14.68 -3.55 -18.13
C ASP A 50 -14.91 -2.12 -18.66
N TYR A 51 -15.62 -1.26 -17.93
CA TYR A 51 -15.91 0.11 -18.39
C TYR A 51 -14.66 0.99 -18.51
N LEU A 52 -13.62 0.67 -17.73
CA LEU A 52 -12.35 1.43 -17.75
C LEU A 52 -11.47 1.13 -18.97
N ASP A 53 -11.84 0.14 -19.78
CA ASP A 53 -11.13 -0.16 -21.03
C ASP A 53 -11.73 0.61 -22.22
N GLU A 54 -12.84 1.34 -22.02
CA GLU A 54 -13.42 2.19 -23.05
C GLU A 54 -12.59 3.45 -23.33
N PRO A 55 -12.41 3.87 -24.60
CA PRO A 55 -11.56 5.02 -24.97
C PRO A 55 -12.00 6.37 -24.38
N GLN A 56 -13.21 6.45 -23.81
CA GLN A 56 -13.89 7.68 -23.45
C GLN A 56 -13.47 8.22 -22.07
N LEU A 57 -12.58 7.52 -21.35
CA LEU A 57 -12.21 7.83 -19.96
C LEU A 57 -10.72 8.17 -19.79
N PRO A 58 -10.22 9.29 -20.35
CA PRO A 58 -8.79 9.61 -20.39
C PRO A 58 -8.15 9.73 -19.00
N GLY A 59 -8.90 10.18 -17.99
CA GLY A 59 -8.41 10.27 -16.61
C GLY A 59 -8.12 8.91 -15.98
N PHE A 60 -9.01 7.94 -16.16
CA PHE A 60 -8.80 6.57 -15.67
C PHE A 60 -7.70 5.85 -16.44
N THR A 61 -7.57 6.12 -17.75
CA THR A 61 -6.45 5.61 -18.55
C THR A 61 -5.11 6.12 -18.04
N ALA A 62 -5.02 7.41 -17.68
CA ALA A 62 -3.80 7.98 -17.09
C ALA A 62 -3.49 7.35 -15.72
N LEU A 63 -4.50 7.17 -14.86
CA LEU A 63 -4.34 6.51 -13.56
C LEU A 63 -3.88 5.05 -13.68
N ALA A 64 -4.39 4.31 -14.66
CA ALA A 64 -3.99 2.93 -14.92
C ALA A 64 -2.57 2.83 -15.50
N ARG A 65 -2.15 3.80 -16.32
CA ARG A 65 -0.80 3.87 -16.90
C ARG A 65 0.25 4.25 -15.86
N ASP A 66 -0.02 5.26 -15.03
CA ASP A 66 0.94 5.82 -14.08
C ASP A 66 0.85 5.18 -12.69
N GLY A 67 -0.14 4.30 -12.47
CA GLY A 67 -0.43 3.65 -11.20
C GLY A 67 -0.56 2.14 -11.30
N VAL A 68 -1.41 1.56 -10.43
CA VAL A 68 -1.67 0.11 -10.35
C VAL A 68 -3.16 -0.16 -10.56
N LYS A 69 -3.49 -1.05 -11.48
CA LYS A 69 -4.87 -1.48 -11.78
C LYS A 69 -5.03 -2.98 -11.46
N ALA A 70 -6.04 -3.31 -10.65
CA ALA A 70 -6.50 -4.68 -10.48
C ALA A 70 -7.42 -5.09 -11.65
N LYS A 71 -7.54 -6.39 -11.95
CA LYS A 71 -8.43 -6.88 -13.01
C LYS A 71 -9.91 -6.59 -12.74
N TYR A 72 -10.34 -6.81 -11.50
CA TYR A 72 -11.67 -6.52 -10.99
C TYR A 72 -11.65 -6.56 -9.45
N VAL A 73 -12.70 -6.03 -8.83
CA VAL A 73 -12.96 -6.15 -7.39
C VAL A 73 -14.20 -7.02 -7.21
N VAL A 74 -14.15 -7.98 -6.30
CA VAL A 74 -15.32 -8.81 -5.96
C VAL A 74 -16.13 -8.05 -4.90
N PRO A 75 -17.38 -7.65 -5.19
CA PRO A 75 -18.21 -6.98 -4.21
C PRO A 75 -18.64 -7.95 -3.12
N ILE A 76 -18.96 -7.41 -1.96
CA ILE A 76 -19.65 -8.16 -0.92
C ILE A 76 -21.12 -8.40 -1.32
N MET A 77 -21.73 -9.45 -0.76
CA MET A 77 -23.14 -9.72 -0.94
C MET A 77 -23.98 -9.08 0.17
N PRO A 78 -25.08 -8.38 -0.16
CA PRO A 78 -25.57 -8.06 -1.51
C PRO A 78 -24.72 -6.98 -2.22
N ALA A 79 -24.69 -7.02 -3.56
CA ALA A 79 -23.93 -6.08 -4.40
C ALA A 79 -24.58 -4.68 -4.49
N ASN A 80 -24.88 -4.08 -3.33
CA ASN A 80 -25.46 -2.75 -3.19
C ASN A 80 -24.37 -1.73 -2.79
N SER A 81 -24.59 -0.45 -3.12
CA SER A 81 -23.60 0.62 -2.94
C SER A 81 -23.17 0.81 -1.48
N TYR A 82 -24.14 1.02 -0.59
CA TYR A 82 -23.86 1.34 0.82
C TYR A 82 -23.15 0.21 1.57
N PRO A 83 -23.61 -1.06 1.48
CA PRO A 83 -22.85 -2.18 2.03
C PRO A 83 -21.40 -2.22 1.55
N ASN A 84 -21.16 -2.14 0.24
CA ASN A 84 -19.81 -2.21 -0.33
C ASN A 84 -18.91 -1.07 0.13
N TRP A 85 -19.41 0.18 0.15
CA TRP A 85 -18.64 1.32 0.63
C TRP A 85 -18.24 1.15 2.09
N TYR A 86 -19.17 0.69 2.93
CA TYR A 86 -18.90 0.43 4.34
C TYR A 86 -17.79 -0.62 4.51
N SER A 87 -17.89 -1.73 3.77
CA SER A 87 -16.88 -2.80 3.83
C SER A 87 -15.50 -2.35 3.33
N ILE A 88 -15.41 -1.47 2.32
CA ILE A 88 -14.13 -0.92 1.85
C ILE A 88 -13.48 -0.05 2.91
N VAL A 89 -14.26 0.78 3.61
CA VAL A 89 -13.74 1.73 4.60
C VAL A 89 -13.36 1.03 5.90
N THR A 90 -14.13 0.02 6.33
CA THR A 90 -13.94 -0.63 7.63
C THR A 90 -13.21 -1.97 7.57
N GLY A 91 -13.20 -2.64 6.42
CA GLY A 91 -12.73 -4.02 6.28
C GLY A 91 -13.71 -5.07 6.84
N GLU A 92 -14.91 -4.68 7.27
CA GLU A 92 -15.91 -5.59 7.86
C GLU A 92 -16.99 -6.02 6.86
N SER A 93 -17.41 -7.29 6.94
CA SER A 93 -18.48 -7.83 6.10
C SER A 93 -19.88 -7.52 6.68
N VAL A 94 -20.90 -7.38 5.81
CA VAL A 94 -22.30 -7.11 6.21
C VAL A 94 -22.83 -8.11 7.23
N ARG A 95 -22.41 -9.38 7.17
CA ARG A 95 -22.84 -10.40 8.14
C ARG A 95 -22.50 -10.01 9.59
N LYS A 96 -21.39 -9.32 9.80
CA LYS A 96 -20.97 -8.80 11.12
C LYS A 96 -21.58 -7.44 11.45
N LEU A 97 -22.26 -6.83 10.49
CA LEU A 97 -22.78 -5.50 10.61
C LEU A 97 -24.17 -5.53 11.21
N THR A 98 -24.25 -5.27 12.51
CA THR A 98 -25.51 -4.93 13.17
C THR A 98 -25.93 -3.54 12.70
N LEU A 99 -26.45 -3.46 11.48
CA LEU A 99 -26.94 -2.20 10.93
C LEU A 99 -28.18 -1.77 11.70
N PRO A 100 -28.30 -0.47 12.04
CA PRO A 100 -29.46 0.04 12.76
C PRO A 100 -30.78 -0.08 11.96
N ASN A 101 -30.71 -0.42 10.65
CA ASN A 101 -31.88 -0.68 9.83
C ASN A 101 -31.56 -1.62 8.63
N PRO A 102 -31.51 -2.95 8.81
CA PRO A 102 -31.06 -3.89 7.79
C PRO A 102 -32.01 -4.00 6.58
N GLU A 103 -33.30 -3.69 6.75
CA GLU A 103 -34.32 -3.79 5.70
C GLU A 103 -34.10 -2.78 4.56
N VAL A 104 -33.59 -1.58 4.87
CA VAL A 104 -33.25 -0.56 3.87
C VAL A 104 -32.15 -1.04 2.92
N PHE A 105 -31.30 -1.96 3.38
CA PHE A 105 -30.11 -2.39 2.63
C PHE A 105 -30.26 -3.75 1.96
N LEU A 106 -31.10 -4.63 2.52
CA LEU A 106 -31.30 -5.98 2.01
C LEU A 106 -32.42 -6.08 0.97
N GLY A 107 -33.25 -5.04 0.80
CA GLY A 107 -34.48 -5.17 0.02
C GLY A 107 -35.45 -6.13 0.72
N SER A 108 -36.72 -6.07 0.34
CA SER A 108 -37.73 -7.00 0.85
C SER A 108 -37.31 -8.45 0.57
N GLU A 109 -37.15 -9.22 1.66
CA GLU A 109 -36.82 -10.65 1.74
C GLU A 109 -35.36 -11.04 1.42
N PRO A 110 -34.67 -11.71 2.37
CA PRO A 110 -33.43 -12.39 2.09
C PRO A 110 -33.76 -13.63 1.27
N THR A 111 -33.84 -13.48 -0.06
CA THR A 111 -33.69 -14.64 -0.93
C THR A 111 -32.26 -15.15 -0.72
N LEU A 112 -32.19 -16.17 0.14
CA LEU A 112 -31.10 -17.10 0.27
C LEU A 112 -30.49 -17.31 -1.13
N CYS A 113 -29.32 -16.74 -1.40
CA CYS A 113 -28.50 -17.26 -2.47
C CYS A 113 -28.11 -18.68 -2.03
N PRO A 114 -28.51 -19.73 -2.75
CA PRO A 114 -28.12 -21.08 -2.39
C PRO A 114 -26.62 -21.22 -2.68
N PHE A 115 -25.84 -21.31 -1.61
CA PHE A 115 -24.65 -22.15 -1.61
C PHE A 115 -24.99 -23.40 -0.80
#